data_AF-J7W733-F1
#
_entry.id   AF-J7W733-F1
#
_cell.length_a   1.000
_cell.length_b   1.000
_cell.length_c   1.000
_cell.angle_alpha   90.00
_cell.angle_beta   90.00
_cell.angle_gamma   90.00
#
_symmetry.space_group_name_H-M   'P 1'
#
loop_
_entity.id
_entity.type
_entity.pdbx_description
1 polymer ?
#
loop_
_entity_poly.entity_id
_entity_poly.type
_entity_poly.pdbx_seq_one_letter_code
_entity_poly.pdbx_strand_id
1 'polypeptide(L)'
;QMYKYGTEKDVSMDTIIQSYNMGPGYIDFIASQEVKQHSEDSAKNFSKMKVDQNPEMYTCGGNQNNFRYPYCYGDFTYATKVNEKAKLIEELLRKKSKYNSENF
;
A
#
# COMPACT_ATOMS: atom_id res chain seq x y z
N GLN A 1 5.83 13.48 2.94
CA GLN A 1 5.76 13.23 4.40
C GLN A 1 5.97 11.77 4.75
N MET A 2 5.20 10.83 4.17
CA MET A 2 5.32 9.39 4.48
C MET A 2 6.71 8.79 4.20
N TYR A 3 7.34 9.18 3.07
CA TYR A 3 8.69 8.71 2.73
C TYR A 3 9.70 9.01 3.84
N LYS A 4 9.83 10.30 4.22
CA LYS A 4 10.72 10.72 5.31
C LYS A 4 10.42 9.97 6.62
N TYR A 5 9.14 9.90 7.01
CA TYR A 5 8.74 9.26 8.27
C TYR A 5 9.03 7.75 8.28
N GLY A 6 8.73 7.04 7.19
CA GLY A 6 8.99 5.60 7.12
C GLY A 6 10.48 5.28 7.03
N THR A 7 11.27 6.12 6.34
CA THR A 7 12.74 5.98 6.37
C THR A 7 13.29 6.19 7.78
N GLU A 8 12.80 7.18 8.53
CA GLU A 8 13.20 7.40 9.94
C GLU A 8 12.80 6.24 10.86
N LYS A 9 11.70 5.55 10.55
CA LYS A 9 11.20 4.39 11.31
C LYS A 9 11.81 3.05 10.87
N ASP A 10 12.66 3.06 9.84
CA ASP A 10 13.30 1.88 9.27
C ASP A 10 12.28 0.80 8.87
N VAL A 11 11.24 1.21 8.13
CA VAL A 11 10.26 0.30 7.52
C VAL A 11 10.49 0.16 6.01
N SER A 12 9.98 -0.92 5.42
CA SER A 12 10.17 -1.18 3.99
C SER A 12 9.51 -0.12 3.08
N MET A 13 9.98 -0.04 1.83
CA MET A 13 9.37 0.85 0.83
C MET A 13 7.89 0.54 0.60
N ASP A 14 7.52 -0.74 0.63
CA ASP A 14 6.12 -1.15 0.49
C ASP A 14 5.27 -0.64 1.66
N THR A 15 5.80 -0.62 2.89
CA THR A 15 5.13 0.02 4.04
C THR A 15 4.93 1.51 3.80
N ILE A 16 5.94 2.21 3.27
CA ILE A 16 5.86 3.63 2.93
C ILE A 16 4.77 3.85 1.87
N ILE A 17 4.76 3.06 0.80
CA ILE A 17 3.76 3.16 -0.27
C ILE A 17 2.36 2.92 0.29
N GLN A 18 2.17 1.84 1.04
CA GLN A 18 0.89 1.47 1.66
C GLN A 18 0.37 2.58 2.60
N SER A 19 1.27 3.27 3.30
CA SER A 19 0.91 4.36 4.23
C SER A 19 0.36 5.61 3.55
N TYR A 20 0.58 5.83 2.25
CA TYR A 20 -0.11 6.93 1.55
C TYR A 20 -1.63 6.72 1.49
N ASN A 21 -2.07 5.46 1.52
CA ASN A 21 -3.47 5.11 1.53
C ASN A 21 -4.03 4.89 2.95
N MET A 22 -3.23 4.33 3.85
CA MET A 22 -3.66 3.99 5.23
C MET A 22 -3.27 5.04 6.29
N GLY A 23 -2.51 6.05 5.91
CA GLY A 23 -1.98 7.10 6.79
C GLY A 23 -0.73 6.67 7.57
N PRO A 24 -0.11 7.62 8.29
CA PRO A 24 1.15 7.40 9.02
C PRO A 24 1.04 6.37 10.14
N GLY A 25 -0.16 6.16 10.71
CA GLY A 25 -0.37 5.13 11.73
C GLY A 25 -0.06 3.70 11.24
N TYR A 26 -0.09 3.45 9.92
CA TYR A 26 0.34 2.17 9.38
C TYR A 26 1.85 1.97 9.47
N ILE A 27 2.64 3.05 9.33
CA ILE A 27 4.10 3.01 9.55
C ILE A 27 4.38 2.63 11.00
N ASP A 28 3.69 3.25 11.96
CA ASP A 28 3.86 2.94 13.38
C ASP A 28 3.47 1.49 13.71
N PHE A 29 2.37 1.01 13.12
CA PHE A 29 1.92 -0.37 13.28
C PHE A 29 2.97 -1.37 12.79
N ILE A 30 3.55 -1.19 11.60
CA ILE A 30 4.60 -2.08 11.10
C ILE A 30 5.89 -1.93 11.90
N ALA A 31 6.28 -0.71 12.28
CA ALA A 31 7.48 -0.46 13.06
C ALA A 31 7.45 -1.12 14.46
N SER A 32 6.24 -1.38 14.99
CA SER A 32 6.04 -2.10 16.26
C SER A 32 6.11 -3.63 16.16
N GLN A 33 6.16 -4.19 14.95
CA GLN A 33 6.26 -5.63 14.75
C GLN A 33 7.72 -6.10 14.76
N GLU A 34 7.93 -7.37 15.09
CA GLU A 34 9.26 -8.00 15.00
C GLU A 34 9.82 -7.93 13.57
N VAL A 35 8.94 -8.16 12.59
CA VAL A 35 9.26 -8.01 11.17
C VAL A 35 8.69 -6.69 10.67
N LYS A 36 9.56 -5.69 10.47
CA LYS A 36 9.20 -4.34 10.00
C LYS A 36 8.91 -4.26 8.49
N GLN A 37 8.17 -5.23 7.97
CA GLN A 37 7.87 -5.34 6.55
C GLN A 37 6.36 -5.39 6.31
N HIS A 38 5.93 -4.71 5.24
CA HIS A 38 4.58 -4.83 4.73
C HIS A 38 4.26 -6.25 4.24
N SER A 39 3.02 -6.66 4.51
CA SER A 39 2.31 -7.75 3.83
C SER A 39 0.84 -7.39 3.70
N GLU A 40 0.11 -7.98 2.75
CA GLU A 40 -1.34 -7.76 2.63
C GLU A 40 -2.08 -8.20 3.92
N ASP A 41 -1.61 -9.23 4.60
CA ASP A 41 -2.20 -9.68 5.87
C ASP A 41 -2.00 -8.65 6.98
N SER A 42 -0.81 -8.04 7.08
CA SER A 42 -0.59 -6.93 8.02
C SER A 42 -1.48 -5.72 7.71
N ALA A 43 -1.71 -5.42 6.42
CA ALA A 43 -2.57 -4.33 5.98
C ALA A 43 -4.06 -4.63 6.26
N LYS A 44 -4.51 -5.87 6.06
CA LYS A 44 -5.85 -6.34 6.46
C LYS A 44 -6.04 -6.25 7.96
N ASN A 45 -5.07 -6.70 8.76
CA ASN A 45 -5.13 -6.62 10.22
C ASN A 45 -5.25 -5.18 10.70
N PHE A 46 -4.39 -4.28 10.20
CA PHE A 46 -4.48 -2.87 10.53
C PHE A 46 -5.82 -2.26 10.12
N SER A 47 -6.28 -2.57 8.91
CA SER A 47 -7.57 -2.09 8.41
C SER A 47 -8.72 -2.56 9.30
N LYS A 48 -8.74 -3.84 9.69
CA LYS A 48 -9.74 -4.40 10.61
C LYS A 48 -9.73 -3.69 11.95
N MET A 49 -8.55 -3.44 12.53
CA MET A 49 -8.42 -2.68 13.77
C MET A 49 -9.04 -1.28 13.67
N LYS A 50 -8.85 -0.59 12.54
CA LYS A 50 -9.42 0.76 12.31
C LYS A 50 -10.93 0.71 12.07
N VAL A 51 -11.44 -0.33 11.38
CA VAL A 51 -12.87 -0.60 11.24
C VAL A 51 -13.50 -0.85 12.60
N ASP A 52 -12.90 -1.71 13.42
CA ASP A 52 -13.44 -2.06 14.75
C ASP A 52 -13.48 -0.88 15.71
N GLN A 53 -12.55 0.06 15.57
CA GLN A 53 -12.55 1.32 16.32
C GLN A 53 -13.68 2.28 15.89
N ASN A 54 -14.11 2.24 14.63
CA ASN A 54 -15.13 3.14 14.07
C ASN A 54 -16.01 2.42 13.03
N PRO A 55 -16.84 1.45 13.45
CA PRO A 55 -17.52 0.53 12.53
C PRO A 55 -18.56 1.23 11.63
N GLU A 56 -19.16 2.32 12.10
CA GLU A 56 -20.12 3.10 11.31
C GLU A 56 -19.45 3.98 10.24
N MET A 57 -18.17 4.32 10.44
CA MET A 57 -17.41 5.17 9.50
C MET A 57 -16.85 4.35 8.34
N TYR A 58 -16.32 3.16 8.63
CA TYR A 58 -15.61 2.34 7.65
C TYR A 58 -16.47 1.14 7.22
N THR A 59 -17.42 1.40 6.32
CA THR A 59 -18.45 0.42 5.93
C THR A 59 -18.27 -0.12 4.51
N CYS A 60 -17.19 0.26 3.82
CA CYS A 60 -17.04 0.03 2.38
C CYS A 60 -18.21 0.61 1.55
N GLY A 61 -18.89 1.63 2.06
CA GLY A 61 -20.11 2.17 1.44
C GLY A 61 -21.32 1.25 1.58
N GLY A 62 -21.33 0.37 2.58
CA GLY A 62 -22.39 -0.63 2.79
C GLY A 62 -22.34 -1.83 1.83
N ASN A 63 -21.30 -1.93 1.00
CA ASN A 63 -21.19 -2.98 -0.02
C ASN A 63 -20.33 -4.15 0.48
N GLN A 64 -20.96 -5.27 0.82
CA GLN A 64 -20.28 -6.50 1.23
C GLN A 64 -19.56 -7.23 0.09
N ASN A 65 -19.87 -6.93 -1.17
CA ASN A 65 -19.15 -7.44 -2.34
C ASN A 65 -17.92 -6.58 -2.70
N ASN A 66 -17.64 -5.52 -1.93
CA ASN A 66 -16.43 -4.73 -2.14
C ASN A 66 -15.22 -5.61 -1.86
N PHE A 67 -14.20 -5.59 -2.72
CA PHE A 67 -12.96 -6.35 -2.51
C PHE A 67 -12.29 -6.04 -1.16
N ARG A 68 -12.58 -4.87 -0.59
CA ARG A 68 -12.07 -4.45 0.70
C ARG A 68 -12.82 -5.04 1.88
N TYR A 69 -14.05 -5.51 1.72
CA TYR A 69 -14.85 -6.04 2.82
C TYR A 69 -14.19 -7.31 3.41
N PRO A 70 -14.09 -7.46 4.75
CA PRO A 70 -14.54 -6.56 5.84
C PRO A 70 -13.51 -5.49 6.28
N TYR A 71 -12.39 -5.36 5.59
CA TYR A 71 -11.25 -4.46 5.82
C TYR A 71 -11.44 -3.08 5.16
N CYS A 72 -12.47 -2.36 5.61
CA CYS A 72 -12.97 -1.16 4.93
C CYS A 72 -12.17 0.14 5.17
N TYR A 73 -11.11 0.10 5.96
CA TYR A 73 -10.18 1.23 6.15
C TYR A 73 -9.03 1.15 5.15
N GLY A 74 -8.90 2.14 4.28
CA GLY A 74 -7.91 2.12 3.19
C GLY A 74 -8.19 1.00 2.17
N ASP A 75 -7.19 0.66 1.37
CA ASP A 75 -7.08 -0.41 0.38
C ASP A 75 -5.85 -1.23 0.77
N PHE A 76 -6.05 -2.44 1.30
CA PHE A 76 -4.96 -3.31 1.77
C PHE A 76 -4.05 -3.86 0.66
N THR A 77 -4.40 -3.62 -0.61
CA THR A 77 -3.61 -4.04 -1.80
C THR A 77 -2.89 -2.85 -2.45
N TYR A 78 -2.88 -1.67 -1.82
CA TYR A 78 -2.41 -0.43 -2.44
C TYR A 78 -0.95 -0.52 -2.90
N ALA A 79 -0.05 -1.03 -2.04
CA ALA A 79 1.36 -1.23 -2.41
C ALA A 79 1.52 -2.20 -3.58
N THR A 80 0.80 -3.33 -3.58
CA THR A 80 0.78 -4.30 -4.68
C THR A 80 0.41 -3.62 -6.00
N LYS A 81 -0.72 -2.89 -6.03
CA LYS A 81 -1.21 -2.20 -7.23
C LYS A 81 -0.25 -1.11 -7.73
N VAL A 82 0.38 -0.37 -6.83
CA VAL A 82 1.37 0.66 -7.20
C VAL A 82 2.60 0.01 -7.83
N ASN A 83 3.13 -1.05 -7.22
CA ASN A 83 4.31 -1.75 -7.71
C ASN A 83 4.06 -2.43 -9.07
N GLU A 84 2.88 -3.02 -9.29
CA GLU A 84 2.50 -3.58 -10.58
C GLU A 84 2.47 -2.52 -11.68
N LYS A 85 1.89 -1.34 -11.40
CA LYS A 85 1.86 -0.23 -12.35
C LYS A 85 3.24 0.34 -12.62
N ALA A 86 4.08 0.45 -11.59
CA ALA A 86 5.46 0.91 -11.72
C ALA A 86 6.24 -0.01 -12.69
N LYS A 87 6.16 -1.33 -12.49
CA LYS A 87 6.79 -2.33 -13.37
C LYS A 87 6.31 -2.20 -14.82
N LEU A 88 5.01 -2.04 -15.04
CA LEU A 88 4.45 -1.86 -16.40
C LEU A 88 5.04 -0.61 -17.08
N ILE A 89 5.13 0.50 -16.35
CA ILE A 89 5.69 1.75 -16.88
C ILE A 89 7.18 1.60 -17.18
N GLU A 90 7.95 0.98 -16.29
CA GLU A 90 9.37 0.69 -16.50
C GLU A 90 9.59 -0.16 -17.77
N GLU A 91 8.77 -1.18 -17.98
CA GLU A 91 8.83 -2.01 -19.18
C GLU A 91 8.52 -1.23 -20.46
N LEU A 92 7.50 -0.36 -20.43
CA LEU A 92 7.14 0.51 -21.55
C LEU A 92 8.28 1.48 -21.89
N LEU A 93 8.88 2.09 -20.87
CA LEU A 93 10.02 3.00 -21.04
C LEU A 93 11.24 2.28 -21.61
N ARG A 94 11.54 1.06 -21.14
CA ARG A 94 12.63 0.23 -21.67
C ARG A 94 12.39 -0.16 -23.13
N LYS A 95 11.18 -0.58 -23.48
CA LYS A 95 10.82 -0.92 -24.88
C LYS A 95 10.96 0.30 -25.80
N LYS A 96 10.50 1.47 -25.35
CA LYS A 96 10.64 2.73 -26.09
C LYS A 96 12.12 3.10 -26.29
N SER A 97 12.93 2.98 -25.24
CA SER A 97 14.37 3.25 -25.33
C SER A 97 15.06 2.32 -26.32
N LYS A 98 14.73 1.02 -26.31
CA LYS A 98 15.28 0.03 -27.24
C LYS A 98 14.89 0.32 -28.69
N TYR A 99 13.61 0.62 -28.93
CA TYR A 99 13.14 1.01 -30.26
C TYR A 99 13.89 2.24 -30.79
N ASN A 100 14.12 3.25 -29.95
CA ASN A 100 14.86 4.44 -30.35
C ASN A 100 16.35 4.13 -30.63
N SER A 101 16.99 3.22 -29.91
CA SER A 101 18.40 2.86 -30.17
C SER A 101 18.63 1.99 -31.40
N GLU A 102 17.59 1.31 -31.91
CA GLU A 102 17.69 0.40 -33.06
C GLU A 102 17.32 1.08 -34.39
N ASN A 103 16.74 2.30 -34.35
CA ASN A 103 16.26 3.03 -35.53
C ASN A 103 17.02 4.35 -35.79
N PHE A 104 18.18 4.53 -35.15
CA PHE A 104 19.17 5.59 -35.39
C PHE A 104 20.55 4.95 -35.52
#